data_AF-A0A7I8E560-F1
#
_entry.id   AF-A0A7I8E560-F1
#
_cell.length_a   1.000
_cell.length_b   1.000
_cell.length_c   1.000
_cell.angle_alpha   90.00
_cell.angle_beta   90.00
_cell.angle_gamma   90.00
#
_symmetry.space_group_name_H-M   'P 1'
#
loop_
_entity.id
_entity.type
_entity.pdbx_description
1 polymer ?
#
loop_
_entity_poly.entity_id
_entity_poly.type
_entity_poly.pdbx_seq_one_letter_code
_entity_poly.pdbx_strand_id
1 'polypeptide(L)'
;MLAIIEAAGWPIWTIIICSVTAVTIIIERLLSLRKSQVLPEGLLARAVQEYRSSGVSPDMLSKLAASSPLGRVLAAGLKNVKSSRDIMKESIEETGSAVAHQLERYLNTLGTIAAVTPLLGLLGTVIGMIEIFGAQSPTGGTNPAALAHGISVALYNTASGITVAVPALMFYRYFRGKIDDFLVEMEQQAVKLVEVVHGDRN
;
A
#
# COMPACT_ATOMS: atom_id res chain seq x y z
N MET A 1 -3.72 13.98 -27.68
CA MET A 1 -3.12 13.57 -26.39
C MET A 1 -1.61 13.82 -26.40
N LEU A 2 -0.85 13.30 -27.38
CA LEU A 2 0.58 13.62 -27.53
C LEU A 2 0.87 15.13 -27.67
N ALA A 3 0.08 15.86 -28.46
CA ALA A 3 0.21 17.32 -28.58
C ALA A 3 -0.03 18.09 -27.27
N ILE A 4 -0.83 17.55 -26.34
CA ILE A 4 -1.07 18.17 -25.02
C ILE A 4 0.13 17.90 -24.10
N ILE A 5 0.75 16.73 -24.21
CA ILE A 5 1.93 16.34 -23.44
C ILE A 5 3.15 17.17 -23.88
N GLU A 6 3.31 17.40 -25.19
CA GLU A 6 4.36 18.27 -25.72
C GLU A 6 4.14 19.75 -25.34
N ALA A 7 2.88 20.21 -25.35
CA ALA A 7 2.54 21.58 -25.00
C ALA A 7 2.57 21.88 -23.50
N ALA A 8 2.31 20.90 -22.63
CA ALA A 8 2.30 21.06 -21.17
C ALA A 8 3.70 21.15 -20.53
N GLY A 9 4.75 20.93 -21.33
CA GLY A 9 6.15 21.04 -20.90
C GLY A 9 6.68 19.78 -20.19
N TRP A 10 7.94 19.82 -19.79
CA TRP A 10 8.62 18.69 -19.15
C TRP A 10 8.01 18.19 -17.81
N PRO A 11 7.36 19.01 -16.95
CA PRO A 11 6.87 18.55 -15.64
C PRO A 11 5.81 17.44 -15.72
N ILE A 12 5.05 17.35 -16.82
CA ILE A 12 4.01 16.33 -17.00
C ILE A 12 4.57 14.91 -16.98
N TRP A 13 5.82 14.71 -17.42
CA TRP A 13 6.49 13.41 -17.40
C TRP A 13 6.67 12.85 -15.98
N THR A 14 6.89 13.73 -15.00
CA THR A 14 6.99 13.31 -13.60
C THR A 14 5.65 12.76 -13.08
N ILE A 15 4.54 13.39 -13.46
CA ILE A 15 3.18 12.95 -13.14
C ILE A 15 2.86 11.61 -13.81
N ILE A 16 3.30 11.41 -15.05
CA ILE A 16 3.14 10.15 -15.78
C ILE A 16 3.87 9.01 -15.07
N ILE A 17 5.12 9.22 -14.63
CA ILE A 17 5.89 8.22 -13.86
C ILE A 17 5.17 7.88 -12.55
N CYS A 18 4.66 8.88 -11.83
CA CYS A 18 3.86 8.66 -10.63
C CYS A 18 2.58 7.87 -10.94
N SER A 19 1.91 8.14 -12.06
CA SER A 19 0.70 7.43 -12.50
C SER A 19 0.96 5.94 -12.74
N VAL A 20 1.98 5.62 -13.54
CA VAL A 20 2.36 4.23 -13.83
C VAL A 20 2.75 3.49 -12.55
N THR A 21 3.52 4.15 -11.68
CA THR A 21 3.92 3.58 -10.39
C THR A 21 2.71 3.32 -9.48
N ALA A 22 1.79 4.28 -9.38
CA ALA A 22 0.57 4.13 -8.58
C ALA A 22 -0.29 2.97 -9.09
N VAL A 23 -0.54 2.89 -10.41
CA VAL A 23 -1.32 1.80 -11.01
C VAL A 23 -0.66 0.44 -10.75
N THR A 24 0.66 0.36 -10.89
CA THR A 24 1.43 -0.86 -10.62
C THR A 24 1.25 -1.31 -9.17
N ILE A 25 1.38 -0.40 -8.20
CA ILE A 25 1.18 -0.68 -6.78
C ILE A 25 -0.28 -1.10 -6.51
N ILE A 26 -1.25 -0.43 -7.12
CA ILE A 26 -2.68 -0.75 -6.94
C ILE A 26 -2.97 -2.18 -7.41
N ILE A 27 -2.49 -2.56 -8.60
CA ILE A 27 -2.71 -3.90 -9.15
C ILE A 27 -2.02 -4.96 -8.28
N GLU A 28 -0.76 -4.73 -7.92
CA GLU A 28 -0.02 -5.66 -7.04
C GLU A 28 -0.77 -5.85 -5.71
N ARG A 29 -1.24 -4.77 -5.08
CA ARG A 29 -1.94 -4.83 -3.80
C ARG A 29 -3.31 -5.47 -3.88
N LEU A 30 -4.04 -5.28 -4.99
CA LEU A 30 -5.29 -5.99 -5.24
C LEU A 30 -5.09 -7.52 -5.28
N LEU A 31 -3.94 -7.97 -5.81
CA LEU A 31 -3.62 -9.39 -5.90
C LEU A 31 -3.01 -9.96 -4.62
N SER A 32 -2.15 -9.20 -3.93
CA SER A 32 -1.45 -9.66 -2.72
C SER A 32 -2.30 -9.56 -1.45
N LEU A 33 -3.14 -8.54 -1.29
CA LEU A 33 -4.04 -8.37 -0.15
C LEU A 33 -5.37 -9.12 -0.31
N ARG A 34 -5.36 -10.28 -0.99
CA ARG A 34 -6.51 -11.17 -1.05
C ARG A 34 -6.62 -11.94 0.26
N LYS A 35 -7.83 -12.03 0.82
CA LYS A 35 -8.05 -12.73 2.11
C LYS A 35 -7.52 -14.16 2.08
N SER A 36 -7.74 -14.90 1.00
CA SER A 36 -7.22 -16.27 0.85
C SER A 36 -5.69 -16.40 0.85
N GLN A 37 -4.95 -15.32 0.55
CA GLN A 37 -3.48 -15.28 0.58
C GLN A 37 -2.95 -14.82 1.94
N VAL A 38 -3.66 -13.89 2.60
CA VAL A 38 -3.22 -13.28 3.87
C VAL A 38 -3.73 -14.06 5.10
N LEU A 39 -5.01 -14.44 5.07
CA LEU A 39 -5.78 -15.13 6.11
C LEU A 39 -6.55 -16.31 5.49
N PRO A 40 -5.87 -17.40 5.10
CA PRO A 40 -6.54 -18.59 4.59
C PRO A 40 -7.57 -19.13 5.59
N GLU A 41 -8.79 -19.40 5.12
CA GLU A 41 -9.86 -19.89 5.98
C GLU A 41 -9.50 -21.26 6.60
N GLY A 42 -9.80 -21.40 7.89
CA GLY A 42 -9.54 -22.64 8.63
C GLY A 42 -8.06 -22.93 8.91
N LEU A 43 -7.13 -22.00 8.62
CA LEU A 43 -5.70 -22.22 8.86
C LEU A 43 -5.39 -22.50 10.34
N LEU A 44 -5.99 -21.73 11.26
CA LEU A 44 -5.88 -21.96 12.70
C LEU A 44 -6.35 -23.37 13.08
N ALA A 45 -7.52 -23.80 12.59
CA ALA A 45 -8.09 -25.10 12.91
C ALA A 45 -7.19 -26.25 12.43
N ARG A 46 -6.63 -26.13 11.21
CA ARG A 46 -5.65 -27.10 10.67
C ARG A 46 -4.37 -27.13 11.50
N ALA A 47 -3.81 -25.96 11.84
CA ALA A 47 -2.61 -25.87 12.66
C ALA A 47 -2.79 -26.49 14.05
N VAL A 48 -3.93 -26.23 14.70
CA VAL A 48 -4.29 -26.84 16.00
C VAL A 48 -4.49 -28.35 15.89
N GLN A 49 -5.14 -28.82 14.82
CA GLN A 49 -5.37 -30.25 14.61
C GLN A 49 -4.06 -31.01 14.42
N GLU A 50 -3.17 -30.52 13.58
CA GLU A 50 -1.85 -31.12 13.32
C GLU A 50 -0.95 -31.05 14.57
N TYR A 51 -1.02 -29.95 15.33
CA TYR A 51 -0.35 -29.85 16.64
C TYR A 51 -0.84 -30.92 17.61
N ARG A 52 -2.15 -31.15 17.72
CA ARG A 52 -2.72 -32.16 18.62
C ARG A 52 -2.40 -33.59 18.19
N SER A 53 -2.27 -33.87 16.90
CA SER A 53 -1.97 -35.22 16.41
C SER A 53 -0.50 -35.60 16.53
N SER A 54 0.40 -34.66 16.24
CA SER A 54 1.81 -34.97 15.98
C SER A 54 2.78 -34.10 16.79
N GLY A 55 2.27 -33.15 17.57
CA GLY A 55 3.08 -32.15 18.25
C GLY A 55 3.70 -31.13 17.29
N VAL A 56 4.61 -30.30 17.81
CA VAL A 56 5.35 -29.32 17.01
C VAL A 56 6.57 -29.97 16.37
N SER A 57 6.61 -29.98 15.04
CA SER A 57 7.78 -30.41 14.26
C SER A 57 8.36 -29.25 13.45
N PRO A 58 9.68 -29.25 13.14
CA PRO A 58 10.29 -28.24 12.28
C PRO A 58 9.64 -28.16 10.89
N ASP A 59 9.25 -29.31 10.33
CA ASP A 59 8.59 -29.39 9.02
C ASP A 59 7.21 -28.70 9.05
N MET A 60 6.40 -28.98 10.08
CA MET A 60 5.11 -28.30 10.31
C MET A 60 5.28 -26.78 10.40
N LEU A 61 6.22 -26.29 11.22
CA LEU A 61 6.46 -24.86 11.39
C LEU A 61 6.87 -24.20 10.08
N SER A 62 7.72 -24.86 9.28
CA SER A 62 8.17 -24.34 7.99
C SER A 62 7.04 -24.26 6.96
N LYS A 63 6.19 -25.29 6.88
CA LYS A 63 5.00 -25.33 6.00
C LYS A 63 3.99 -24.26 6.40
N LEU A 64 3.73 -24.12 7.70
CA LEU A 64 2.79 -23.13 8.21
C LEU A 64 3.30 -21.71 7.94
N ALA A 65 4.58 -21.43 8.22
CA ALA A 65 5.18 -20.13 7.94
C ALA A 65 5.24 -19.78 6.44
N ALA A 66 5.36 -20.77 5.56
CA ALA A 66 5.36 -20.54 4.11
C ALA A 66 3.95 -20.33 3.52
N SER A 67 2.89 -20.71 4.27
CA SER A 67 1.53 -20.72 3.73
C SER A 67 0.91 -19.33 3.58
N SER A 68 1.12 -18.43 4.55
CA SER A 68 0.54 -17.09 4.58
C SER A 68 1.16 -16.22 5.67
N PRO A 69 0.95 -14.89 5.64
CA PRO A 69 1.20 -13.99 6.76
C PRO A 69 0.64 -14.48 8.10
N LEU A 70 -0.63 -14.92 8.14
CA LEU A 70 -1.23 -15.53 9.32
C LEU A 70 -0.45 -16.79 9.75
N GLY A 71 -0.08 -17.64 8.80
CA GLY A 71 0.69 -18.85 9.07
C GLY A 71 2.04 -18.55 9.72
N ARG A 72 2.72 -17.48 9.32
CA ARG A 72 3.96 -17.04 10.00
C ARG A 72 3.73 -16.70 11.46
N VAL A 73 2.65 -15.97 11.77
CA VAL A 73 2.28 -15.62 13.15
C VAL A 73 1.94 -16.86 13.97
N LEU A 74 1.13 -17.77 13.41
CA LEU A 74 0.78 -19.03 14.08
C LEU A 74 2.00 -19.93 14.31
N ALA A 75 2.92 -20.00 13.35
CA ALA A 75 4.17 -20.74 13.47
C ALA A 75 5.07 -20.17 14.58
N ALA A 76 5.15 -18.84 14.73
CA ALA A 76 5.89 -18.21 15.82
C ALA A 76 5.32 -18.59 17.20
N GLY A 77 3.99 -18.60 17.33
CA GLY A 77 3.31 -19.08 18.53
C GLY A 77 3.62 -20.56 18.82
N LEU A 78 3.41 -21.45 17.84
CA LEU A 78 3.66 -22.89 18.00
C LEU A 78 5.13 -23.20 18.27
N LYS A 79 6.08 -22.43 17.73
CA LYS A 79 7.50 -22.60 18.04
C LYS A 79 7.80 -22.42 19.54
N ASN A 80 7.04 -21.57 20.21
CA ASN A 80 7.17 -21.24 21.63
C ASN A 80 6.11 -21.91 22.53
N VAL A 81 5.47 -22.98 22.03
CA VAL A 81 4.39 -23.71 22.73
C VAL A 81 4.81 -24.25 24.11
N LYS A 82 6.09 -24.59 24.29
CA LYS A 82 6.65 -25.13 25.54
C LYS A 82 7.07 -24.03 26.53
N SER A 83 7.06 -22.77 26.10
CA SER A 83 7.43 -21.63 26.91
C SER A 83 6.23 -21.15 27.73
N SER A 84 6.46 -20.17 28.61
CA SER A 84 5.36 -19.50 29.31
C SER A 84 4.42 -18.82 28.30
N ARG A 85 3.17 -18.62 28.72
CA ARG A 85 2.16 -17.90 27.93
C ARG A 85 2.65 -16.52 27.48
N ASP A 86 3.37 -15.82 28.35
CA ASP A 86 3.87 -14.47 28.06
C ASP A 86 4.96 -14.49 26.97
N ILE A 87 5.89 -15.45 27.02
CA ILE A 87 6.92 -15.61 25.98
C ILE A 87 6.29 -15.97 24.63
N MET A 88 5.26 -16.83 24.64
CA MET A 88 4.54 -17.18 23.41
C MET A 88 3.83 -15.97 22.80
N LYS A 89 3.19 -15.15 23.62
CA LYS A 89 2.54 -13.90 23.19
C LYS A 89 3.54 -12.89 22.64
N GLU A 90 4.65 -12.68 23.35
CA GLU A 90 5.72 -11.78 22.90
C GLU A 90 6.25 -12.19 21.52
N SER A 91 6.47 -13.48 21.29
CA SER A 91 6.92 -13.98 19.99
C SER A 91 5.88 -13.80 18.87
N ILE A 92 4.60 -13.94 19.20
CA ILE A 92 3.48 -13.67 18.29
C ILE A 92 3.44 -12.18 17.94
N GLU A 93 3.57 -11.29 18.92
CA GLU A 93 3.54 -9.84 18.75
C GLU A 93 4.73 -9.33 17.93
N GLU A 94 5.93 -9.85 18.18
CA GLU A 94 7.13 -9.53 17.40
C GLU A 94 6.95 -9.94 15.92
N THR A 95 6.49 -11.17 15.69
CA THR A 95 6.23 -11.68 14.33
C THR A 95 5.08 -10.94 13.65
N GLY A 96 4.02 -10.63 14.41
CA GLY A 96 2.87 -9.86 13.95
C GLY A 96 3.27 -8.47 13.51
N SER A 97 4.13 -7.79 14.26
CA SER A 97 4.67 -6.47 13.90
C SER A 97 5.49 -6.52 12.61
N ALA A 98 6.33 -7.55 12.44
CA ALA A 98 7.07 -7.75 11.20
C ALA A 98 6.16 -8.03 9.99
N VAL A 99 5.08 -8.79 10.20
CA VAL A 99 4.06 -9.07 9.18
C VAL A 99 3.28 -7.80 8.82
N ALA A 100 2.86 -7.00 9.80
CA ALA A 100 2.20 -5.72 9.59
C ALA A 100 3.04 -4.80 8.71
N HIS A 101 4.31 -4.62 9.07
CA HIS A 101 5.24 -3.81 8.29
C HIS A 101 5.38 -4.29 6.83
N GLN A 102 5.41 -5.61 6.62
CA GLN A 102 5.47 -6.18 5.26
C GLN A 102 4.20 -5.90 4.45
N LEU A 103 3.03 -6.02 5.08
CA LEU A 103 1.74 -5.73 4.42
C LEU A 103 1.65 -4.26 4.03
N GLU A 104 2.25 -3.34 4.80
CA GLU A 104 2.25 -1.90 4.53
C GLU A 104 3.31 -1.41 3.53
N ARG A 105 4.30 -2.24 3.17
CA ARG A 105 5.53 -1.82 2.44
C ARG A 105 5.33 -0.91 1.21
N TYR A 106 4.26 -1.07 0.43
CA TYR A 106 3.99 -0.23 -0.76
C TYR A 106 2.92 0.85 -0.53
N LEU A 107 2.23 0.84 0.62
CA LEU A 107 1.21 1.82 0.95
C LEU A 107 1.82 3.21 1.18
N ASN A 108 2.97 3.28 1.85
CA ASN A 108 3.66 4.55 2.08
C ASN A 108 3.97 5.25 0.76
N THR A 109 4.50 4.52 -0.23
CA THR A 109 4.78 5.07 -1.57
C THR A 109 3.50 5.54 -2.26
N LEU A 110 2.41 4.77 -2.19
CA LEU A 110 1.13 5.16 -2.78
C LEU A 110 0.57 6.43 -2.11
N GLY A 111 0.69 6.54 -0.79
CA GLY A 111 0.32 7.73 -0.01
C GLY A 111 1.18 8.94 -0.38
N THR A 112 2.49 8.76 -0.57
CA THR A 112 3.38 9.83 -1.04
C THR A 112 2.99 10.30 -2.44
N ILE A 113 2.70 9.38 -3.36
CA ILE A 113 2.24 9.73 -4.73
C ILE A 113 0.94 10.55 -4.65
N ALA A 114 -0.01 10.13 -3.81
CA ALA A 114 -1.26 10.85 -3.60
C ALA A 114 -1.05 12.29 -3.09
N ALA A 115 -0.05 12.50 -2.22
CA ALA A 115 0.26 13.82 -1.67
C ALA A 115 1.08 14.71 -2.64
N VAL A 116 2.02 14.13 -3.38
CA VAL A 116 2.99 14.87 -4.19
C VAL A 116 2.47 15.20 -5.59
N THR A 117 1.65 14.34 -6.20
CA THR A 117 1.16 14.56 -7.58
C THR A 117 0.35 15.85 -7.81
N PRO A 118 -0.51 16.32 -6.87
CA PRO A 118 -1.13 17.64 -7.01
C PRO A 118 -0.11 18.78 -6.97
N LEU A 119 0.92 18.66 -6.13
CA LEU A 119 1.98 19.66 -6.00
C LEU A 119 2.82 19.73 -7.28
N LEU A 120 3.10 18.58 -7.90
CA LEU A 120 3.77 18.50 -9.21
C LEU A 120 2.91 19.15 -10.32
N GLY A 121 1.59 18.93 -10.29
CA GLY A 121 0.66 19.58 -11.23
C GLY A 121 0.62 21.10 -11.07
N LEU A 122 0.58 21.58 -9.83
CA LEU A 122 0.67 23.00 -9.51
C LEU A 122 2.01 23.58 -9.98
N LEU A 123 3.13 22.91 -9.70
CA LEU A 123 4.46 23.30 -10.16
C LEU A 123 4.52 23.41 -11.68
N GLY A 124 3.99 22.42 -12.41
CA GLY A 124 3.94 22.46 -13.87
C GLY A 124 3.12 23.63 -14.41
N THR A 125 2.04 23.99 -13.70
CA THR A 125 1.24 25.17 -14.05
C THR A 125 2.05 26.46 -13.81
N VAL A 126 2.76 26.58 -12.69
CA VAL A 126 3.62 27.74 -12.38
C VAL A 126 4.72 27.91 -13.43
N ILE A 127 5.39 26.82 -13.82
CA ILE A 127 6.43 26.85 -14.86
C ILE A 127 5.82 27.32 -16.19
N GLY A 128 4.69 26.74 -16.60
CA GLY A 128 3.99 27.15 -17.82
C GLY A 128 3.63 28.64 -17.82
N MET A 129 3.13 29.17 -16.70
CA MET A 129 2.82 30.60 -16.57
C MET A 129 4.08 31.48 -16.68
N ILE A 130 5.21 31.05 -16.09
CA ILE A 130 6.49 31.77 -16.20
C ILE A 130 6.95 31.84 -17.66
N GLU A 131 6.87 30.73 -18.39
CA GLU A 131 7.25 30.67 -19.81
C GLU A 131 6.35 31.57 -20.68
N ILE A 132 5.03 31.52 -20.46
CA ILE A 132 4.04 32.33 -21.20
C ILE A 132 4.29 33.82 -20.99
N PHE A 133 4.48 34.26 -19.74
CA PHE A 133 4.71 35.68 -19.45
C PHE A 133 6.12 36.14 -19.82
N GLY A 134 7.13 35.26 -19.68
CA GLY A 134 8.52 35.57 -20.04
C GLY A 134 8.75 35.67 -21.55
N ALA A 135 7.94 35.01 -22.37
CA ALA A 135 8.03 35.08 -23.83
C ALA A 135 7.43 36.37 -24.43
N GLN A 136 6.75 37.22 -23.65
CA GLN A 136 6.19 38.47 -24.16
C GLN A 136 7.27 39.56 -24.26
N SER A 137 7.53 40.06 -25.48
CA SER A 137 8.44 41.19 -25.69
C SER A 137 7.82 42.51 -25.21
N PRO A 138 8.60 43.40 -24.55
CA PRO A 138 8.12 44.72 -24.13
C PRO A 138 7.65 45.63 -25.27
N THR A 139 8.08 45.34 -26.50
CA THR A 139 7.89 46.19 -27.69
C THR A 139 6.91 45.61 -28.72
N GLY A 140 6.40 44.40 -28.50
CA GLY A 140 5.45 43.72 -29.41
C GLY A 140 4.05 43.66 -28.80
N GLY A 141 3.01 43.90 -29.61
CA GLY A 141 1.63 43.81 -29.16
C GLY A 141 1.32 42.43 -28.56
N THR A 142 0.66 42.40 -27.41
CA THR A 142 0.21 41.16 -26.78
C THR A 142 -0.89 40.54 -27.64
N ASN A 143 -0.79 39.24 -27.96
CA ASN A 143 -1.88 38.49 -28.59
C ASN A 143 -2.70 37.80 -27.50
N PRO A 144 -3.88 38.34 -27.12
CA PRO A 144 -4.65 37.80 -26.00
C PRO A 144 -5.12 36.36 -26.22
N ALA A 145 -5.35 35.97 -27.48
CA ALA A 145 -5.76 34.60 -27.81
C ALA A 145 -4.64 33.58 -27.56
N ALA A 146 -3.40 33.92 -27.91
CA ALA A 146 -2.24 33.07 -27.65
C ALA A 146 -1.96 32.93 -26.15
N LEU A 147 -2.10 34.03 -25.40
CA LEU A 147 -1.99 34.03 -23.93
C LEU A 147 -3.03 33.10 -23.30
N ALA A 148 -4.31 33.27 -23.67
CA ALA A 148 -5.41 32.45 -23.15
C ALA A 148 -5.20 30.95 -23.46
N HIS A 149 -4.72 30.64 -24.66
CA HIS A 149 -4.38 29.26 -25.03
C HIS A 149 -3.26 28.69 -24.15
N GLY A 150 -2.16 29.42 -23.95
CA GLY A 150 -1.06 28.98 -23.09
C GLY A 150 -1.52 28.72 -21.66
N ILE A 151 -2.34 29.61 -21.08
CA ILE A 151 -2.89 29.43 -19.73
C ILE A 151 -3.73 28.15 -19.66
N SER A 152 -4.58 27.93 -20.66
CA SER A 152 -5.38 26.70 -20.75
C SER A 152 -4.51 25.45 -20.81
N VAL A 153 -3.38 25.50 -21.53
CA VAL A 153 -2.44 24.38 -21.62
C VAL A 153 -1.77 24.12 -20.27
N ALA A 154 -1.31 25.17 -19.58
CA ALA A 154 -0.67 25.05 -18.27
C ALA A 154 -1.59 24.39 -17.22
N LEU A 155 -2.90 24.69 -17.25
CA LEU A 155 -3.89 24.12 -16.33
C LEU A 155 -4.05 22.59 -16.48
N TYR A 156 -3.68 22.00 -17.62
CA TYR A 156 -3.68 20.53 -17.77
C TYR A 156 -2.69 19.84 -16.84
N ASN A 157 -1.60 20.51 -16.42
CA ASN A 157 -0.67 19.95 -15.44
C ASN A 157 -1.37 19.72 -14.09
N THR A 158 -2.10 20.73 -13.60
CA THR A 158 -2.88 20.62 -12.36
C THR A 158 -3.95 19.55 -12.45
N ALA A 159 -4.74 19.56 -13.54
CA ALA A 159 -5.79 18.56 -13.76
C ALA A 159 -5.21 17.13 -13.79
N SER A 160 -4.06 16.94 -14.45
CA SER A 160 -3.38 15.63 -14.50
C SER A 160 -2.88 15.19 -13.14
N GLY A 161 -2.29 16.09 -12.36
CA GLY A 161 -1.85 15.81 -10.99
C GLY A 161 -3.00 15.32 -10.10
N ILE A 162 -4.14 16.00 -10.14
CA ILE A 162 -5.35 15.61 -9.39
C ILE A 162 -5.90 14.26 -9.88
N THR A 163 -5.89 14.04 -11.20
CA THR A 163 -6.38 12.79 -11.81
C THR A 163 -5.60 11.57 -11.31
N VAL A 164 -4.31 11.71 -11.01
CA VAL A 164 -3.49 10.65 -10.41
C VAL A 164 -3.67 10.59 -8.88
N ALA A 165 -3.73 11.74 -8.22
CA ALA A 165 -3.79 11.83 -6.77
C ALA A 165 -5.06 11.20 -6.18
N VAL A 166 -6.21 11.46 -6.80
CA VAL A 166 -7.52 11.03 -6.27
C VAL A 166 -7.62 9.50 -6.22
N PRO A 167 -7.38 8.74 -7.31
CA PRO A 167 -7.32 7.28 -7.25
C PRO A 167 -6.26 6.76 -6.26
N ALA A 168 -5.04 7.32 -6.28
CA ALA A 168 -3.98 6.89 -5.39
C ALA A 168 -4.39 7.02 -3.90
N LEU A 169 -5.01 8.14 -3.52
CA LEU A 169 -5.48 8.37 -2.15
C LEU A 169 -6.60 7.41 -1.75
N MET A 170 -7.58 7.19 -2.64
CA MET A 170 -8.68 6.27 -2.37
C MET A 170 -8.18 4.85 -2.13
N PHE A 171 -7.30 4.34 -3.00
CA PHE A 171 -6.72 3.01 -2.85
C PHE A 171 -5.79 2.90 -1.65
N TYR A 172 -4.99 3.93 -1.35
CA TYR A 172 -4.19 3.99 -0.13
C TYR A 172 -5.07 3.80 1.12
N ARG A 173 -6.17 4.55 1.24
CA ARG A 173 -7.09 4.42 2.37
C ARG A 173 -7.80 3.07 2.41
N TYR A 174 -8.23 2.57 1.26
CA TYR A 174 -8.88 1.27 1.15
C TYR A 174 -7.96 0.13 1.62
N PHE A 175 -6.72 0.09 1.11
CA PHE A 175 -5.77 -0.96 1.50
C PHE A 175 -5.34 -0.84 2.95
N ARG A 176 -5.24 0.39 3.49
CA ARG A 176 -4.87 0.60 4.90
C ARG A 176 -5.92 -0.02 5.81
N GLY A 177 -7.19 0.34 5.62
CA GLY A 177 -8.28 -0.26 6.41
C GLY A 177 -8.35 -1.78 6.25
N LYS A 178 -8.10 -2.29 5.04
CA LYS A 178 -8.07 -3.75 4.79
C LYS A 178 -6.92 -4.46 5.53
N ILE A 179 -5.75 -3.83 5.61
CA ILE A 179 -4.62 -4.38 6.37
C ILE A 179 -4.94 -4.34 7.86
N ASP A 180 -5.51 -3.25 8.37
CA ASP A 180 -5.93 -3.13 9.77
C ASP A 180 -6.93 -4.24 10.14
N ASP A 181 -7.95 -4.47 9.32
CA ASP A 181 -8.91 -5.57 9.49
C ASP A 181 -8.21 -6.94 9.54
N PHE A 182 -7.21 -7.14 8.66
CA PHE A 182 -6.46 -8.39 8.64
C PHE A 182 -5.59 -8.58 9.89
N LEU A 183 -4.97 -7.52 10.40
CA LEU A 183 -4.16 -7.57 11.61
C LEU A 183 -5.01 -7.91 12.83
N VAL A 184 -6.20 -7.32 12.95
CA VAL A 184 -7.16 -7.65 14.02
C VAL A 184 -7.59 -9.12 13.93
N GLU A 185 -7.91 -9.62 12.73
CA GLU A 185 -8.28 -11.04 12.56
C GLU A 185 -7.11 -11.98 12.88
N MET A 186 -5.87 -11.63 12.52
CA MET A 186 -4.67 -12.40 12.89
C MET A 186 -4.46 -12.44 14.39
N GLU A 187 -4.58 -11.30 15.07
CA GLU A 187 -4.45 -11.20 16.52
C GLU A 187 -5.47 -12.09 17.23
N GLN A 188 -6.74 -12.01 16.83
CA GLN A 188 -7.79 -12.87 17.39
C GLN A 188 -7.49 -14.37 17.21
N GLN A 189 -6.99 -14.77 16.05
CA GLN A 189 -6.62 -16.17 15.81
C GLN A 189 -5.39 -16.60 16.61
N ALA A 190 -4.41 -15.70 16.78
CA ALA A 190 -3.23 -15.97 17.57
C ALA A 190 -3.55 -16.07 19.07
N VAL A 191 -4.44 -15.23 19.60
CA VAL A 191 -4.95 -15.33 20.98
C VAL A 191 -5.66 -16.67 21.19
N LYS A 192 -6.54 -17.07 20.25
CA LYS A 192 -7.21 -18.39 20.30
C LYS A 192 -6.20 -19.55 20.30
N LEU A 193 -5.12 -19.44 19.52
CA LEU A 193 -4.05 -20.45 19.54
C LEU A 193 -3.43 -20.58 20.93
N VAL A 194 -3.08 -19.46 21.58
CA VAL A 194 -2.53 -19.44 22.94
C VAL A 194 -3.50 -20.07 23.93
N GLU A 195 -4.78 -19.72 23.88
CA GLU A 195 -5.81 -20.30 24.75
C GLU A 195 -5.95 -21.82 24.59
N VAL A 196 -5.94 -22.31 23.35
CA VAL A 196 -6.09 -23.76 23.05
C VAL A 196 -4.87 -24.56 23.49
N VAL A 197 -3.68 -23.97 23.43
CA VAL A 197 -2.43 -24.61 23.82
C VAL A 197 -2.27 -24.63 25.33
N HIS A 198 -2.55 -23.51 26.01
CA HIS A 198 -2.34 -23.36 27.46
C HIS A 198 -3.58 -23.70 28.30
N GLY A 199 -4.73 -23.99 27.69
CA GLY A 199 -5.84 -24.72 28.31
C GLY A 199 -6.94 -23.91 29.01
N ASP A 200 -7.09 -22.61 28.73
CA ASP A 200 -7.95 -21.72 29.54
C ASP A 200 -9.43 -21.63 29.10
N ARG A 201 -9.89 -22.41 28.11
CA ARG A 201 -11.31 -22.42 27.71
C ARG A 201 -11.76 -23.77 27.15
N ASN A 202 -12.42 -24.55 28.00
CA ASN A 202 -13.45 -25.53 27.58
C ASN A 202 -14.79 -24.81 27.45
#